data_AF-A0AAI9TD64-F1
#
_entry.id   AF-A0AAI9TD64-F1
#
_cell.length_a   1.000
_cell.length_b   1.000
_cell.length_c   1.000
_cell.angle_alpha   90.00
_cell.angle_beta   90.00
_cell.angle_gamma   90.00
#
_symmetry.space_group_name_H-M   'P 1'
#
loop_
_entity.id
_entity.type
_entity.pdbx_description
1 polymer ?
#
loop_
_entity_poly.entity_id
_entity_poly.type
_entity_poly.pdbx_seq_one_letter_code
_entity_poly.pdbx_strand_id
1 'polypeptide(L)'
;MMSTATAITDQGISAPHGPMPSLGALGVLPQHDGMILAIDPKYGIESFEDLRLKRPALRIATSTNYGTNFIGFTAYASMESHGITADVLESWRGKYVTAHCIEQAIALVQAGKADALLQEAIMTLWAEIMVKSKYNALPAEPSALARFAA
;
A
#
# COMPACT_ATOMS: atom_id res chain seq x y z
N MET A 1 6.98 7.81 -2.99
CA MET A 1 7.84 9.00 -2.85
C MET A 1 6.99 10.23 -3.13
N MET A 2 6.83 11.13 -2.15
CA MET A 2 6.13 12.40 -2.36
C MET A 2 7.08 13.33 -3.13
N SER A 3 6.63 13.88 -4.25
CA SER A 3 7.37 14.96 -4.92
C SER A 3 7.35 16.18 -4.00
N THR A 4 8.49 16.85 -3.83
CA THR A 4 8.61 18.09 -3.06
C THR A 4 7.56 19.13 -3.49
N ALA A 5 7.12 19.07 -4.75
CA ALA A 5 6.08 19.90 -5.32
C ALA A 5 4.74 19.83 -4.56
N THR A 6 4.29 18.65 -4.12
CA THR A 6 2.96 18.45 -3.52
C THR A 6 2.83 19.12 -2.15
N ALA A 7 3.91 19.11 -1.36
CA ALA A 7 3.97 19.78 -0.05
C ALA A 7 4.15 21.30 -0.17
N ILE A 8 4.80 21.77 -1.24
CA ILE A 8 4.95 23.20 -1.55
C ILE A 8 3.60 23.82 -1.94
N THR A 9 2.72 23.05 -2.61
CA THR A 9 1.45 23.52 -3.16
C THR A 9 0.22 23.01 -2.42
N ASP A 10 0.33 22.57 -1.16
CA ASP A 10 -0.79 22.15 -0.29
C ASP A 10 -1.67 20.97 -0.76
N GLN A 11 -1.13 20.07 -1.58
CA GLN A 11 -1.89 18.93 -2.11
C GLN A 11 -1.66 17.63 -1.30
N GLY A 12 -2.56 16.66 -1.46
CA GLY A 12 -2.43 15.33 -0.85
C GLY A 12 -2.47 15.34 0.68
N ILE A 13 -1.64 14.51 1.33
CA ILE A 13 -1.62 14.39 2.80
C ILE A 13 -1.17 15.68 3.51
N SER A 14 -0.54 16.63 2.79
CA SER A 14 -0.11 17.92 3.34
C SER A 14 -1.21 18.98 3.36
N ALA A 15 -2.34 18.75 2.68
CA ALA A 15 -3.42 19.73 2.56
C ALA A 15 -3.94 20.29 3.90
N PRO A 16 -4.09 19.50 4.99
CA PRO A 16 -4.51 20.02 6.28
C PRO A 16 -3.52 21.01 6.93
N HIS A 17 -2.26 21.02 6.46
CA HIS A 17 -1.18 21.82 7.05
C HIS A 17 -0.86 23.09 6.25
N GLY A 18 -1.47 23.26 5.07
CA GLY A 18 -1.21 24.38 4.17
C GLY A 18 0.14 24.29 3.43
N PRO A 19 0.43 25.24 2.54
CA PRO A 19 1.63 25.22 1.71
C PRO A 19 2.90 25.43 2.55
N MET A 20 3.95 24.67 2.26
CA MET A 20 5.27 24.78 2.90
C MET A 20 6.32 25.30 1.90
N PRO A 21 6.30 26.60 1.53
CA PRO A 21 7.14 27.13 0.46
C PRO A 21 8.64 27.14 0.79
N SER A 22 9.00 27.03 2.07
CA SER A 22 10.40 26.95 2.53
C SER A 22 10.93 25.51 2.61
N LEU A 23 10.14 24.50 2.23
CA LEU A 23 10.57 23.11 2.24
C LEU A 23 11.60 22.85 1.14
N GLY A 24 12.78 22.37 1.52
CA GLY A 24 13.86 22.01 0.60
C GLY A 24 14.42 20.62 0.92
N ALA A 25 14.75 19.86 -0.12
CA ALA A 25 15.44 18.58 0.04
C ALA A 25 16.93 18.81 0.32
N LEU A 26 17.47 18.17 1.35
CA LEU A 26 18.90 18.19 1.66
C LEU A 26 19.69 17.10 0.90
N GLY A 27 19.02 16.01 0.55
CA GLY A 27 19.61 14.87 -0.15
C GLY A 27 18.60 13.75 -0.33
N VAL A 28 18.96 12.74 -1.14
CA VAL A 28 18.15 11.56 -1.41
C VAL A 28 18.87 10.34 -0.84
N LEU A 29 18.18 9.57 -0.01
CA LEU A 29 18.68 8.27 0.43
C LEU A 29 18.42 7.24 -0.67
N PRO A 30 19.41 6.40 -1.06
CA PRO A 30 19.25 5.39 -2.10
C PRO A 30 18.49 4.18 -1.54
N GLN A 31 17.22 4.37 -1.23
CA GLN A 31 16.32 3.32 -0.77
C GLN A 31 15.40 2.90 -1.91
N HIS A 32 15.34 1.60 -2.20
CA HIS A 32 14.37 1.04 -3.13
C HIS A 32 13.10 0.65 -2.37
N ASP A 33 12.46 1.65 -1.75
CA ASP A 33 11.20 1.44 -1.04
C ASP A 33 9.99 1.68 -1.93
N GLY A 34 8.96 0.89 -1.69
CA GLY A 34 7.77 0.90 -2.50
C GLY A 34 6.60 0.25 -1.79
N MET A 35 5.41 0.75 -2.08
CA MET A 35 4.17 0.12 -1.65
C MET A 35 3.99 -1.20 -2.40
N ILE A 36 3.98 -2.31 -1.67
CA ILE A 36 3.78 -3.65 -2.23
C ILE A 36 2.50 -4.27 -1.66
N LEU A 37 1.70 -4.86 -2.55
CA LEU A 37 0.64 -5.79 -2.19
C LEU A 37 1.16 -7.22 -2.36
N ALA A 38 1.25 -7.97 -1.26
CA ALA A 38 1.56 -9.40 -1.27
C ALA A 38 0.32 -10.21 -0.89
N ILE A 39 -0.03 -11.22 -1.71
CA ILE A 39 -1.25 -12.02 -1.55
C ILE A 39 -0.89 -13.49 -1.31
N ASP A 40 -1.67 -14.16 -0.46
CA ASP A 40 -1.56 -15.60 -0.24
C ASP A 40 -1.70 -16.37 -1.57
N PRO A 41 -0.76 -17.27 -1.91
CA PRO A 41 -0.74 -17.97 -3.20
C PRO A 41 -1.99 -18.83 -3.44
N LYS A 42 -2.77 -19.19 -2.41
CA LYS A 42 -4.01 -19.97 -2.57
C LYS A 42 -5.05 -19.29 -3.48
N TYR A 43 -4.97 -17.97 -3.66
CA TYR A 43 -5.86 -17.23 -4.58
C TYR A 43 -5.40 -17.29 -6.04
N GLY A 44 -4.15 -17.73 -6.30
CA GLY A 44 -3.54 -17.79 -7.63
C GLY A 44 -3.55 -16.43 -8.35
N ILE A 45 -3.38 -15.33 -7.63
CA ILE A 45 -3.38 -13.97 -8.17
C ILE A 45 -1.94 -13.56 -8.42
N GLU A 46 -1.61 -13.16 -9.65
CA GLU A 46 -0.25 -12.78 -10.05
C GLU A 46 -0.17 -11.34 -10.55
N SER A 47 -1.30 -10.69 -10.75
CA SER A 47 -1.40 -9.31 -11.19
C SER A 47 -2.61 -8.58 -10.60
N PHE A 48 -2.60 -7.25 -10.66
CA PHE A 48 -3.79 -6.46 -10.34
C PHE A 48 -4.95 -6.72 -11.31
N GLU A 49 -4.65 -7.15 -12.54
CA GLU A 49 -5.66 -7.60 -13.49
C GLU A 49 -6.36 -8.87 -12.99
N ASP A 50 -5.61 -9.89 -12.58
CA ASP A 50 -6.16 -11.11 -11.97
C ASP A 50 -7.03 -10.78 -10.76
N LEU A 51 -6.58 -9.84 -9.93
CA LEU A 51 -7.30 -9.41 -8.74
C LEU A 51 -8.67 -8.83 -9.12
N ARG A 52 -8.74 -7.98 -10.14
CA ARG A 52 -10.00 -7.40 -10.67
C ARG A 52 -10.89 -8.41 -11.40
N LEU A 53 -10.31 -9.42 -12.03
CA LEU A 53 -11.04 -10.49 -12.72
C LEU A 53 -11.66 -11.49 -11.73
N LYS A 54 -10.88 -11.93 -10.74
CA LYS A 54 -11.28 -12.96 -9.77
C LYS A 54 -12.12 -12.41 -8.62
N ARG A 55 -11.93 -11.13 -8.25
CA ARG A 55 -12.69 -10.43 -7.21
C ARG A 55 -12.82 -11.22 -5.91
N PRO A 56 -11.70 -11.73 -5.35
CA PRO A 56 -11.73 -12.48 -4.11
C PRO A 56 -12.17 -11.61 -2.92
N ALA A 57 -12.77 -12.26 -1.91
CA ALA A 57 -13.10 -11.64 -0.63
C ALA A 57 -11.85 -11.50 0.27
N LEU A 58 -10.86 -10.70 -0.17
CA LEU A 58 -9.59 -10.57 0.55
C LEU A 58 -9.71 -9.72 1.81
N ARG A 59 -9.07 -10.20 2.88
CA ARG A 59 -8.75 -9.39 4.07
C ARG A 59 -7.34 -8.86 3.90
N ILE A 60 -7.18 -7.57 3.57
CA ILE A 60 -5.88 -6.95 3.30
C ILE A 60 -5.38 -6.27 4.57
N ALA A 61 -4.30 -6.78 5.16
CA ALA A 61 -3.63 -6.13 6.29
C ALA A 61 -2.86 -4.90 5.81
N THR A 62 -3.09 -3.75 6.44
CA THR A 62 -2.36 -2.50 6.11
C THR A 62 -2.35 -1.53 7.30
N SER A 63 -1.68 -0.39 7.16
CA SER A 63 -1.68 0.67 8.16
C SER A 63 -3.01 1.44 8.17
N THR A 64 -3.43 1.87 9.35
CA THR A 64 -4.69 2.61 9.50
C THR A 64 -4.60 4.00 8.86
N ASN A 65 -5.60 4.40 8.08
CA ASN A 65 -5.64 5.68 7.39
C ASN A 65 -6.51 6.71 8.15
N TYR A 66 -5.95 7.38 9.16
CA TYR A 66 -6.60 8.50 9.86
C TYR A 66 -6.24 9.88 9.28
N GLY A 67 -5.73 9.93 8.05
CA GLY A 67 -5.22 11.16 7.42
C GLY A 67 -3.85 11.63 7.93
N THR A 68 -3.33 11.03 9.01
CA THR A 68 -2.01 11.34 9.59
C THR A 68 -0.98 10.23 9.42
N ASN A 69 -1.41 9.03 9.01
CA ASN A 69 -0.53 7.90 8.77
C ASN A 69 -0.20 7.81 7.28
N PHE A 70 1.04 8.15 6.92
CA PHE A 70 1.51 8.17 5.53
C PHE A 70 1.39 6.81 4.84
N ILE A 71 1.64 5.72 5.56
CA ILE A 71 1.55 4.37 5.00
C ILE A 71 0.09 4.04 4.69
N GLY A 72 -0.82 4.30 5.65
CA GLY A 72 -2.25 4.09 5.44
C GLY A 72 -2.78 4.93 4.29
N PHE A 73 -2.41 6.21 4.22
CA PHE A 73 -2.76 7.09 3.11
C PHE A 73 -2.28 6.53 1.77
N THR A 74 -1.00 6.17 1.68
CA THR A 74 -0.38 5.68 0.44
C THR A 74 -0.95 4.31 0.04
N ALA A 75 -1.29 3.45 1.00
CA ALA A 75 -1.86 2.14 0.73
C ALA A 75 -3.21 2.25 0.02
N TYR A 76 -4.09 3.13 0.51
CA TYR A 76 -5.38 3.38 -0.12
C TYR A 76 -5.20 4.02 -1.50
N ALA A 77 -4.36 5.06 -1.61
CA ALA A 77 -4.07 5.70 -2.88
C ALA A 77 -3.48 4.72 -3.92
N SER A 78 -2.63 3.79 -3.49
CA SER A 78 -2.05 2.74 -4.34
C SER A 78 -3.11 1.77 -4.83
N MET A 79 -4.05 1.34 -4.00
CA MET A 79 -5.12 0.45 -4.44
C MET A 79 -6.08 1.16 -5.40
N GLU A 80 -6.40 2.43 -5.12
CA GLU A 80 -7.23 3.28 -5.98
C GLU A 80 -6.58 3.56 -7.34
N SER A 81 -5.24 3.68 -7.41
CA SER A 81 -4.54 3.86 -8.68
C SER A 81 -4.61 2.60 -9.56
N HIS A 82 -4.82 1.42 -8.97
CA HIS A 82 -5.16 0.17 -9.66
C HIS A 82 -6.67 -0.01 -9.89
N GLY A 83 -7.49 1.00 -9.61
CA GLY A 83 -8.95 0.94 -9.80
C GLY A 83 -9.69 0.14 -8.72
N ILE A 84 -9.07 -0.08 -7.56
CA ILE A 84 -9.63 -0.84 -6.44
C ILE A 84 -9.80 0.11 -5.24
N THR A 85 -10.91 0.85 -5.22
CA THR A 85 -11.29 1.65 -4.05
C THR A 85 -11.68 0.74 -2.88
N ALA A 86 -11.81 1.32 -1.67
CA ALA A 86 -12.36 0.60 -0.53
C ALA A 86 -13.77 0.03 -0.85
N ASP A 87 -14.62 0.83 -1.49
CA ASP A 87 -15.97 0.39 -1.91
C ASP A 87 -15.92 -0.75 -2.93
N VAL A 88 -14.98 -0.71 -3.89
CA VAL A 88 -14.78 -1.80 -4.85
C VAL A 88 -14.35 -3.08 -4.12
N LEU A 89 -13.40 -2.98 -3.19
CA LEU A 89 -12.95 -4.11 -2.39
C LEU A 89 -14.10 -4.69 -1.54
N GLU A 90 -14.90 -3.84 -0.90
CA GLU A 90 -16.07 -4.24 -0.13
C GLU A 90 -17.15 -4.89 -0.99
N SER A 91 -17.34 -4.43 -2.24
CA SER A 91 -18.25 -5.06 -3.21
C SER A 91 -17.85 -6.51 -3.53
N TRP A 92 -16.57 -6.86 -3.37
CA TRP A 92 -16.04 -8.22 -3.50
C TRP A 92 -16.11 -9.01 -2.19
N ARG A 93 -16.75 -8.43 -1.16
CA ARG A 93 -16.75 -8.90 0.24
C ARG A 93 -15.36 -8.89 0.88
N GLY A 94 -14.40 -8.19 0.28
CA GLY A 94 -13.10 -7.91 0.87
C GLY A 94 -13.17 -6.78 1.88
N LYS A 95 -12.07 -6.55 2.60
CA LYS A 95 -11.93 -5.42 3.53
C LYS A 95 -10.47 -5.19 3.90
N TYR A 96 -10.18 -3.97 4.35
CA TYR A 96 -8.94 -3.70 5.06
C TYR A 96 -9.02 -4.19 6.51
N VAL A 97 -7.93 -4.77 7.00
CA VAL A 97 -7.72 -5.10 8.42
C VAL A 97 -6.54 -4.26 8.89
N THR A 98 -6.84 -3.17 9.58
CA THR A 98 -5.83 -2.13 9.82
C THR A 98 -5.07 -2.36 11.12
N ALA A 99 -3.81 -1.95 11.13
CA ALA A 99 -2.95 -1.89 12.30
C ALA A 99 -2.20 -0.54 12.37
N HIS A 100 -1.47 -0.27 13.45
CA HIS A 100 -0.71 0.97 13.58
C HIS A 100 0.71 0.88 13.03
N CYS A 101 1.36 -0.27 13.23
CA CYS A 101 2.73 -0.52 12.77
C CYS A 101 2.84 -1.81 11.95
N ILE A 102 3.96 -1.96 11.24
CA ILE A 102 4.18 -3.06 10.30
C ILE A 102 4.18 -4.42 11.00
N GLU A 103 4.75 -4.54 12.19
CA GLU A 103 4.82 -5.79 12.95
C GLU A 103 3.43 -6.31 13.30
N GLN A 104 2.50 -5.40 13.62
CA GLN A 104 1.11 -5.76 13.88
C GLN A 104 0.39 -6.21 12.60
N ALA A 105 0.64 -5.55 11.46
CA ALA A 105 0.08 -5.97 10.17
C ALA A 105 0.60 -7.35 9.74
N ILE A 106 1.89 -7.62 9.95
CA ILE A 106 2.52 -8.94 9.71
C ILE A 106 1.89 -10.00 10.62
N ALA A 107 1.71 -9.70 11.92
CA ALA A 107 1.11 -10.62 12.87
C ALA A 107 -0.33 -11.01 12.49
N LEU A 108 -1.10 -10.10 11.88
CA LEU A 108 -2.44 -10.40 11.37
C LEU A 108 -2.41 -11.45 10.25
N VAL A 109 -1.44 -11.34 9.34
CA VAL A 109 -1.23 -12.30 8.24
C VAL A 109 -0.78 -13.65 8.81
N GLN A 110 0.23 -13.65 9.69
CA GLN A 110 0.75 -14.86 10.33
C GLN A 110 -0.32 -15.60 11.16
N ALA A 111 -1.24 -14.87 11.79
CA ALA A 111 -2.35 -15.43 12.55
C ALA A 111 -3.54 -15.89 11.67
N GLY A 112 -3.45 -15.80 10.34
CA GLY A 112 -4.54 -16.14 9.41
C GLY A 112 -5.74 -15.18 9.46
N LYS A 113 -5.57 -14.00 10.08
CA LYS A 113 -6.59 -12.96 10.18
C LYS A 113 -6.64 -12.06 8.94
N ALA A 114 -5.60 -12.10 8.12
CA ALA A 114 -5.52 -11.47 6.81
C ALA A 114 -5.01 -12.44 5.75
N ASP A 115 -5.37 -12.17 4.50
CA ASP A 115 -5.06 -12.94 3.30
C ASP A 115 -4.01 -12.28 2.42
N ALA A 116 -3.74 -11.00 2.68
CA ALA A 116 -2.77 -10.20 1.96
C ALA A 116 -2.15 -9.15 2.89
N LEU A 117 -0.95 -8.69 2.56
CA LEU A 117 -0.25 -7.58 3.20
C LEU A 117 -0.04 -6.44 2.21
N LEU A 118 -0.39 -5.22 2.58
CA LEU A 118 -0.13 -4.00 1.82
C LEU A 118 0.67 -3.01 2.68
N GLN A 119 1.96 -2.85 2.40
CA GLN A 119 2.90 -2.08 3.21
C GLN A 119 4.02 -1.43 2.37
N GLU A 120 4.61 -0.35 2.90
CA GLU A 120 5.57 0.51 2.18
C GLU A 120 7.04 0.15 2.37
N ALA A 121 7.39 -0.63 3.39
CA ALA A 121 8.78 -0.88 3.77
C ALA A 121 9.24 -2.32 3.45
N ILE A 122 9.95 -2.56 2.33
CA ILE A 122 10.53 -3.88 2.01
C ILE A 122 11.83 -4.10 2.79
N MET A 123 11.71 -4.26 4.11
CA MET A 123 12.85 -4.51 5.00
C MET A 123 12.93 -6.00 5.42
N THR A 124 13.86 -6.35 6.31
CA THR A 124 14.06 -7.71 6.85
C THR A 124 12.78 -8.39 7.33
N LEU A 125 11.80 -7.64 7.82
CA LEU A 125 10.50 -8.14 8.29
C LEU A 125 9.63 -8.73 7.15
N TRP A 126 9.76 -8.26 5.91
CA TRP A 126 9.05 -8.83 4.75
C TRP A 126 9.60 -10.19 4.33
N ALA A 127 10.88 -10.47 4.61
CA ALA A 127 11.49 -11.75 4.27
C ALA A 127 10.74 -12.92 4.92
N GLU A 128 10.12 -12.72 6.09
CA GLU A 128 9.31 -13.75 6.72
C GLU A 128 8.09 -14.13 5.88
N ILE A 129 7.38 -13.15 5.32
CA ILE A 129 6.17 -13.38 4.54
C ILE A 129 6.52 -13.84 3.12
N MET A 130 7.48 -13.17 2.47
CA MET A 130 7.84 -13.44 1.09
C MET A 130 8.62 -14.75 0.94
N VAL A 131 9.56 -15.04 1.85
CA VAL A 131 10.44 -16.21 1.72
C VAL A 131 9.85 -17.43 2.43
N LYS A 132 9.37 -17.29 3.68
CA LYS A 132 8.86 -18.46 4.44
C LYS A 132 7.44 -18.82 4.02
N SER A 133 6.55 -17.83 3.85
CA SER A 133 5.13 -18.07 3.53
C SER A 133 4.81 -18.01 2.03
N LYS A 134 5.80 -17.69 1.18
CA LYS A 134 5.69 -17.68 -0.30
C LYS A 134 4.51 -16.86 -0.82
N TYR A 135 4.23 -15.73 -0.18
CA TYR A 135 3.24 -14.79 -0.69
C TYR A 135 3.68 -14.23 -2.03
N ASN A 136 2.70 -13.93 -2.89
CA ASN A 136 2.97 -13.38 -4.20
C ASN A 136 2.89 -11.85 -4.17
N ALA A 137 4.02 -11.18 -4.38
CA ALA A 137 4.06 -9.72 -4.49
C ALA A 137 3.63 -9.29 -5.89
N LEU A 138 2.56 -8.50 -5.95
CA LEU A 138 2.03 -8.04 -7.22
C LEU A 138 2.87 -6.87 -7.74
N PRO A 139 3.33 -6.92 -9.00
CA PRO A 139 3.97 -5.77 -9.61
C PRO A 139 2.95 -4.64 -9.81
N ALA A 140 3.34 -3.41 -9.47
CA ALA A 140 2.51 -2.25 -9.75
C ALA A 140 2.41 -2.02 -11.26
N GLU A 141 1.18 -1.87 -11.75
CA GLU A 141 0.87 -1.48 -13.13
C GLU A 141 1.50 -0.12 -13.50
N PRO A 142 2.09 0.02 -14.70
CA PRO A 142 2.67 1.29 -15.15
C PRO A 142 1.70 2.47 -15.13
N SER A 143 0.42 2.23 -15.46
CA SER A 143 -0.64 3.25 -15.43
C SER A 143 -0.92 3.76 -14.02
N ALA A 144 -0.81 2.90 -13.01
CA ALA A 144 -0.96 3.27 -11.61
C ALA A 144 0.23 4.08 -11.11
N LEU A 145 1.46 3.68 -11.48
CA LEU A 145 2.69 4.39 -11.14
C LEU A 145 2.72 5.81 -11.74
N ALA A 146 2.20 5.98 -12.96
CA ALA A 146 2.11 7.28 -13.61
C ALA A 146 1.31 8.32 -12.80
N ARG A 147 0.38 7.89 -11.93
CA ARG A 147 -0.40 8.79 -11.06
C ARG A 147 0.45 9.41 -9.94
N PHE A 148 1.62 8.85 -9.64
CA PHE A 148 2.53 9.32 -8.59
C PHE A 148 3.78 10.01 -9.15
N ALA A 149 3.95 10.07 -10.47
CA ALA A 149 5.13 10.62 -11.12
C ALA A 149 5.11 12.15 -11.34
N ALA A 150 4.24 12.87 -10.62
CA ALA A 150 4.03 14.32 -10.75
C ALA A 150 4.78 15.12 -9.68
#